data_AF-A0A4Q3DLN5-F1
#
_entry.id   AF-A0A4Q3DLN5-F1
#
_cell.length_a   1.000
_cell.length_b   1.000
_cell.length_c   1.000
_cell.angle_alpha   90.00
_cell.angle_beta   90.00
_cell.angle_gamma   90.00
#
_symmetry.space_group_name_H-M   'P 1'
#
loop_
_entity.id
_entity.type
_entity.pdbx_description
1 polymer ?
#
loop_
_entity_poly.entity_id
_entity_poly.type
_entity_poly.pdbx_seq_one_letter_code
_entity_poly.pdbx_strand_id
1 'polypeptide(L)'
;MRIGFDAKRAFQNSTGLGHYSRTLLRSLAHDYPMHEYFLFAPKATSRFDVASTDFKTVTPQSFPYNLLKSAWRSRGMLQDLLKNKIDLY
;
A
#
# COMPACT_ATOMS: atom_id res chain seq x y z
N MET A 1 13.93 -3.22 7.55
CA MET A 1 13.83 -2.69 6.17
C MET A 1 12.41 -2.21 5.96
N ARG A 2 12.24 -1.11 5.24
CA ARG A 2 10.96 -0.51 4.87
C ARG A 2 10.58 -0.96 3.48
N ILE A 3 9.56 -1.80 3.38
CA ILE A 3 9.13 -2.41 2.12
C ILE A 3 7.80 -1.80 1.70
N GLY A 4 7.76 -1.18 0.53
CA GLY A 4 6.55 -0.66 -0.07
C GLY A 4 5.91 -1.67 -1.02
N PHE A 5 4.58 -1.70 -1.08
CA PHE A 5 3.83 -2.52 -2.02
C PHE A 5 2.79 -1.68 -2.76
N ASP A 6 2.58 -1.99 -4.04
CA ASP A 6 1.40 -1.54 -4.77
C ASP A 6 0.15 -2.29 -4.27
N ALA A 7 -0.60 -1.66 -3.38
CA ALA A 7 -1.71 -2.25 -2.68
C ALA A 7 -3.07 -1.97 -3.34
N LYS A 8 -3.13 -1.40 -4.56
CA LYS A 8 -4.42 -1.08 -5.21
C LYS A 8 -5.35 -2.30 -5.25
N ARG A 9 -4.82 -3.48 -5.60
CA ARG A 9 -5.60 -4.71 -5.70
C ARG A 9 -6.03 -5.24 -4.34
N ALA A 10 -5.15 -5.17 -3.34
CA ALA A 10 -5.50 -5.57 -1.97
C ALA A 10 -6.72 -4.79 -1.46
N PHE A 11 -6.76 -3.47 -1.70
CA PHE A 11 -7.85 -2.61 -1.24
C PHE A 11 -9.08 -2.56 -2.15
N GLN A 12 -8.95 -2.69 -3.47
CA GLN A 12 -10.04 -2.37 -4.41
C GLN A 12 -10.53 -3.56 -5.25
N ASN A 13 -9.90 -4.72 -5.14
CA ASN A 13 -10.26 -5.90 -5.92
C ASN A 13 -10.86 -7.00 -5.02
N SER A 14 -12.06 -7.48 -5.36
CA SER A 14 -12.77 -8.55 -4.65
C SER A 14 -12.54 -9.95 -5.24
N THR A 15 -11.86 -10.08 -6.37
CA THR A 15 -11.59 -11.38 -7.02
C THR A 15 -10.28 -12.00 -6.53
N GLY A 16 -9.90 -13.14 -7.12
CA GLY A 16 -8.74 -13.93 -6.72
C GLY A 16 -7.44 -13.15 -6.63
N LEU A 17 -7.22 -12.16 -7.50
CA LEU A 17 -6.00 -11.35 -7.44
C LEU A 17 -5.98 -10.40 -6.24
N GLY A 18 -7.14 -9.91 -5.79
CA GLY A 18 -7.22 -9.21 -4.50
C GLY A 18 -6.98 -10.17 -3.33
N HIS A 19 -7.54 -11.38 -3.38
CA HIS A 19 -7.36 -12.38 -2.32
C HIS A 19 -5.88 -12.78 -2.19
N TYR A 20 -5.23 -13.05 -3.31
CA TYR A 20 -3.80 -13.33 -3.37
C TYR A 20 -2.98 -12.21 -2.74
N SER A 21 -3.19 -10.96 -3.16
CA SER A 21 -2.46 -9.82 -2.58
C SER A 21 -2.64 -9.71 -1.06
N ARG A 22 -3.86 -9.86 -0.54
CA ARG A 22 -4.12 -9.79 0.91
C ARG A 22 -3.46 -10.94 1.66
N THR A 23 -3.49 -12.14 1.10
CA THR A 23 -2.85 -13.33 1.70
C THR A 23 -1.34 -13.15 1.75
N LEU A 24 -0.72 -12.79 0.63
CA LEU A 24 0.72 -12.53 0.54
C LEU A 24 1.18 -11.49 1.56
N LEU A 25 0.49 -10.34 1.62
CA LEU A 25 0.85 -9.27 2.56
C LEU A 25 0.77 -9.75 4.01
N ARG A 26 -0.31 -10.46 4.38
CA ARG A 26 -0.49 -11.00 5.74
C ARG A 26 0.59 -12.02 6.09
N SER A 27 0.90 -12.94 5.18
CA SER A 27 1.97 -13.92 5.39
C SER A 27 3.32 -13.24 5.57
N LEU A 28 3.65 -12.25 4.73
CA LEU A 28 4.91 -11.50 4.87
C LEU A 28 4.99 -10.77 6.22
N ALA A 29 3.93 -10.09 6.64
CA ALA A 29 3.91 -9.40 7.92
C ALA A 29 3.97 -10.34 9.13
N HIS A 30 3.43 -11.56 8.99
CA HIS A 30 3.50 -12.58 10.04
C HIS A 30 4.87 -13.24 10.12
N ASP A 31 5.42 -13.66 8.98
CA ASP A 31 6.64 -14.46 8.89
C ASP A 31 7.92 -13.60 8.98
N TYR A 32 7.84 -12.32 8.61
CA TYR A 32 8.97 -11.38 8.60
C TYR A 32 8.66 -10.08 9.37
N PRO A 33 8.33 -10.14 10.67
CA PRO A 33 7.87 -8.99 11.46
C PRO A 33 8.96 -7.93 11.72
N MET A 34 10.23 -8.22 11.41
CA MET A 34 11.32 -7.25 11.50
C MET A 34 11.27 -6.16 10.41
N HIS A 35 10.36 -6.28 9.44
CA HIS A 35 10.19 -5.33 8.36
C HIS A 35 8.99 -4.41 8.61
N GLU A 36 9.11 -3.17 8.14
CA GLU A 36 7.99 -2.23 8.13
C GLU A 36 7.33 -2.27 6.75
N TYR A 37 6.02 -2.52 6.72
CA TYR A 37 5.29 -2.71 5.47
C TYR A 37 4.43 -1.50 5.14
N PHE A 38 4.67 -0.89 3.98
CA PHE A 38 3.96 0.28 3.49
C PHE A 38 3.08 -0.08 2.30
N LEU A 39 1.80 0.30 2.34
CA LEU A 39 0.80 -0.07 1.35
C LEU A 39 0.38 1.16 0.55
N PHE A 40 0.86 1.26 -0.68
CA PHE A 40 0.58 2.39 -1.56
C PHE A 40 -0.67 2.10 -2.39
N ALA A 41 -1.71 2.91 -2.20
CA ALA A 41 -2.94 2.76 -2.98
C ALA A 41 -3.64 4.11 -3.23
N PRO A 42 -4.28 4.30 -4.40
CA PRO A 42 -5.02 5.52 -4.68
C PRO A 42 -6.27 5.68 -3.78
N LYS A 43 -6.75 4.59 -3.19
CA LYS A 43 -7.87 4.56 -2.25
C LYS A 43 -7.76 3.32 -1.38
N ALA A 44 -7.76 3.51 -0.06
CA ALA A 44 -7.94 2.45 0.93
C ALA A 44 -9.44 2.13 1.09
N THR A 45 -9.77 0.87 1.35
CA THR A 45 -11.16 0.44 1.63
C THR A 45 -11.16 -0.64 2.71
N SER A 46 -12.32 -0.89 3.32
CA SER A 46 -12.51 -1.93 4.35
C SER A 46 -12.31 -3.37 3.84
N ARG A 47 -12.08 -3.58 2.53
CA ARG A 47 -11.82 -4.92 1.96
C ARG A 47 -10.51 -5.53 2.43
N PHE A 48 -9.57 -4.70 2.83
CA PHE A 48 -8.36 -5.16 3.48
C PHE A 48 -8.29 -4.51 4.84
N ASP A 49 -8.61 -5.31 5.86
CA ASP A 49 -8.39 -4.91 7.22
C ASP A 49 -6.88 -4.91 7.49
N VAL A 50 -6.35 -3.70 7.57
CA VAL A 50 -4.96 -3.40 7.87
C VAL A 50 -4.76 -3.05 9.33
N ALA A 51 -5.82 -2.96 10.15
CA ALA A 51 -5.68 -2.61 11.57
C ALA A 51 -5.23 -3.83 12.41
N SER A 52 -5.55 -5.03 11.94
CA SER A 52 -5.11 -6.29 12.54
C SER A 52 -3.64 -6.62 12.27
N THR A 53 -2.90 -5.77 11.56
CA THR A 53 -1.49 -5.97 11.21
C THR A 53 -0.79 -4.61 11.22
N ASP A 54 0.51 -4.51 11.50
CA ASP A 54 1.20 -3.21 11.59
C ASP A 54 1.54 -2.61 10.20
N PHE A 55 0.54 -2.52 9.31
CA PHE A 55 0.67 -1.97 7.98
C PHE A 55 0.51 -0.45 7.97
N LYS A 56 1.41 0.23 7.25
CA LYS A 56 1.36 1.68 7.04
C LYS A 56 0.72 1.99 5.69
N THR A 57 -0.53 2.47 5.70
CA THR A 57 -1.25 2.77 4.46
C THR A 57 -0.91 4.18 3.96
N VAL A 58 -0.49 4.29 2.70
CA VAL A 58 -0.17 5.55 2.03
C VAL A 58 -1.13 5.78 0.87
N THR A 59 -1.88 6.88 0.96
CA THR A 59 -2.83 7.33 -0.07
C THR A 59 -2.54 8.78 -0.44
N PRO A 60 -2.86 9.24 -1.66
CA PRO A 60 -2.73 10.65 -2.01
C PRO A 60 -3.66 11.51 -1.14
N GLN A 61 -3.10 12.28 -0.20
CA GLN A 61 -3.86 13.15 0.70
C GLN A 61 -3.87 14.62 0.24
N SER A 62 -2.86 15.08 -0.48
CA SER A 62 -2.69 16.50 -0.86
C SER A 62 -3.24 16.81 -2.26
N PHE A 63 -3.76 18.03 -2.44
CA PHE A 63 -4.09 18.57 -3.77
C PHE A 63 -2.80 18.72 -4.62
N PRO A 64 -2.82 18.40 -5.94
CA PRO A 64 -3.95 17.95 -6.76
C PRO A 64 -4.17 16.42 -6.79
N TYR A 65 -3.32 15.66 -6.09
CA TYR A 65 -3.31 14.19 -6.17
C TYR A 65 -4.52 13.52 -5.50
N ASN A 66 -5.21 14.21 -4.60
CA ASN A 66 -6.51 13.77 -4.06
C ASN A 66 -7.60 13.63 -5.16
N LEU A 67 -7.54 14.45 -6.22
CA LEU A 67 -8.43 14.44 -7.38
C LEU A 67 -7.86 13.59 -8.52
N LEU A 68 -6.56 13.71 -8.81
CA LEU A 68 -5.88 13.01 -9.90
C LEU A 68 -5.11 11.79 -9.40
N LYS A 69 -5.83 10.81 -8.84
CA LYS A 69 -5.26 9.58 -8.28
C LYS A 69 -4.41 8.76 -9.26
N SER A 70 -4.73 8.83 -10.56
CA SER A 70 -3.94 8.19 -11.61
C SER A 70 -2.59 8.89 -11.80
N ALA A 71 -2.56 10.24 -11.75
CA ALA A 71 -1.32 11.01 -11.83
C ALA A 71 -0.43 10.82 -10.60
N TRP A 72 -1.03 10.61 -9.43
CA TRP A 72 -0.30 10.22 -8.22
C TRP A 72 0.46 8.92 -8.44
N ARG A 73 -0.19 7.86 -8.94
CA ARG A 73 0.48 6.57 -9.23
C ARG A 73 1.64 6.70 -10.22
N SER A 74 1.54 7.60 -11.18
CA SER A 74 2.57 7.77 -12.21
C SER A 74 3.76 8.61 -11.76
N ARG A 75 3.55 9.65 -10.93
CA ARG A 75 4.62 10.60 -10.55
C ARG A 75 4.64 10.98 -9.07
N GLY A 76 3.47 11.16 -8.46
CA GLY A 76 3.37 11.56 -7.04
C GLY A 76 3.85 10.49 -6.05
N MET A 77 3.66 9.21 -6.38
CA MET A 77 4.04 8.08 -5.54
C MET A 77 5.54 8.02 -5.29
N LEU A 78 6.37 8.46 -6.24
CA LEU A 78 7.83 8.53 -6.06
C LEU A 78 8.21 9.45 -4.89
N GLN A 79 7.51 10.59 -4.73
CA GLN A 79 7.75 11.49 -3.61
C GLN A 79 7.38 10.84 -2.28
N ASP A 80 6.29 10.08 -2.24
CA ASP A 80 5.88 9.36 -1.04
C ASP A 80 6.84 8.20 -0.72
N LEU A 81 7.38 7.51 -1.73
CA LEU A 81 8.42 6.48 -1.52
C LEU A 81 9.68 7.09 -0.87
N LEU A 82 10.16 8.22 -1.40
CA LEU A 82 11.30 8.93 -0.86
C LEU A 82 11.03 9.48 0.55
N LYS A 83 9.87 10.10 0.76
CA LYS A 83 9.45 10.65 2.06
C LYS A 83 9.38 9.58 3.14
N ASN A 84 8.85 8.40 2.79
CA ASN A 84 8.75 7.28 3.72
C ASN A 84 10.05 6.48 3.83
N LYS A 85 11.12 6.86 3.10
CA LYS A 85 12.42 6.17 3.10
C LYS A 85 12.25 4.67 2.81
N ILE A 86 11.52 4.37 1.75
CA ILE A 86 11.30 2.99 1.32
C ILE A 86 12.61 2.43 0.75
N ASP A 87 13.04 1.29 1.29
CA ASP A 87 14.27 0.60 0.90
C ASP A 87 14.02 -0.31 -0.31
N LEU A 88 12.84 -0.94 -0.37
CA LEU A 88 12.42 -1.86 -1.43
C LEU A 88 10.95 -1.58 -1.83
N TYR A 89 10.66 -1.48 -3.12
CA TYR A 89 9.31 -1.28 -3.66
C TYR A 89 8.99 -2.26 -4.79
#